data_AF-A0A8X6FXT6-F1
#
_entry.id   AF-A0A8X6FXT6-F1
#
_cell.length_a   1.000
_cell.length_b   1.000
_cell.length_c   1.000
_cell.angle_alpha   90.00
_cell.angle_beta   90.00
_cell.angle_gamma   90.00
#
_symmetry.space_group_name_H-M   'P 1'
#
loop_
_entity.id
_entity.type
_entity.pdbx_description
1 polymer ?
#
loop_
_entity_poly.entity_id
_entity_poly.type
_entity_poly.pdbx_seq_one_letter_code
_entity_poly.pdbx_strand_id
1 'polypeptide(L)'
;MEFRHAIYRLYDEEHVSERKIAQMLGLSPSTVHYWITRSGESATTKSGRPRVTDANMDQNLYEASRKDPFLSAVDGLWREGENTNPASD
;
A
#
# COMPACT_ATOMS: atom_id res chain seq x y z
N MET A 1 26.84 5.62 4.24
CA MET A 1 26.91 4.53 5.22
C MET A 1 25.55 3.89 5.29
N GLU A 2 25.46 2.58 5.08
CA GLU A 2 24.22 1.82 5.28
C GLU A 2 24.06 1.52 6.77
N PHE A 3 23.29 2.35 7.50
CA PHE A 3 23.09 2.18 8.95
C PHE A 3 22.60 0.78 9.33
N ARG A 4 21.80 0.15 8.46
CA ARG A 4 21.27 -1.20 8.68
C ARG A 4 22.40 -2.24 8.80
N HIS A 5 23.40 -2.20 7.93
CA HIS A 5 24.56 -3.09 8.00
C HIS A 5 25.40 -2.83 9.26
N ALA A 6 25.65 -1.56 9.58
CA ALA A 6 26.43 -1.19 10.76
C ALA A 6 25.75 -1.67 12.07
N ILE A 7 24.42 -1.55 12.14
CA ILE A 7 23.64 -2.01 13.30
C ILE A 7 23.75 -3.52 13.47
N TYR A 8 23.62 -4.30 12.39
CA TYR A 8 23.74 -5.75 12.49
C TYR A 8 25.14 -6.20 12.89
N ARG A 9 26.18 -5.62 12.28
CA ARG A 9 27.56 -5.96 12.65
C ARG A 9 27.83 -5.69 14.13
N LEU A 10 27.45 -4.51 14.62
CA LEU A 10 27.65 -4.13 16.02
C LEU A 10 26.83 -5.00 17.00
N TYR A 11 25.64 -5.43 16.60
CA TYR A 11 24.75 -6.22 17.44
C TYR A 11 25.14 -7.71 17.46
N ASP A 12 25.39 -8.30 16.29
CA ASP A 12 25.59 -9.73 16.10
C ASP A 12 27.05 -10.17 16.29
N GLU A 13 28.00 -9.41 15.73
CA GLU A 13 29.43 -9.76 15.80
C GLU A 13 30.10 -9.16 17.05
N GLU A 14 29.76 -7.91 17.40
CA GLU A 14 30.42 -7.18 18.49
C GLU A 14 29.61 -7.20 19.81
N HIS A 15 28.41 -7.80 19.82
CA HIS A 15 27.50 -7.92 20.97
C HIS A 15 27.24 -6.60 21.73
N VAL A 16 27.22 -5.48 21.00
CA VAL A 16 26.97 -4.16 21.57
C VAL A 16 25.48 -4.00 21.84
N SER A 17 25.13 -3.49 23.03
CA SER A 17 23.73 -3.21 23.39
C SER A 17 23.09 -2.18 22.44
N GLU A 18 21.79 -2.35 22.16
CA GLU A 18 21.03 -1.44 21.27
C GLU A 18 21.16 0.04 21.65
N ARG A 19 21.13 0.35 22.96
CA ARG A 19 21.30 1.73 23.48
C ARG A 19 22.66 2.31 23.12
N LYS A 20 23.72 1.50 23.17
CA LYS A 20 25.07 1.95 22.84
C LYS A 20 25.25 2.12 21.33
N ILE A 21 24.68 1.21 20.54
CA ILE A 21 24.61 1.33 19.07
C ILE A 21 23.90 2.64 18.67
N ALA A 22 22.75 2.93 19.29
CA ALA A 22 21.99 4.15 19.05
C ALA A 22 22.82 5.42 19.32
N GLN A 23 23.57 5.45 20.43
CA GLN A 23 24.49 6.55 20.74
C GLN A 23 25.64 6.67 19.73
N MET A 24 26.25 5.55 19.34
CA MET A 24 27.38 5.52 18.40
C MET A 24 27.00 6.01 17.01
N LEU A 25 25.77 5.72 16.56
CA LEU A 25 25.29 6.03 15.21
C LEU A 25 24.41 7.29 15.14
N GLY A 26 24.11 7.93 16.28
CA GLY A 26 23.23 9.10 16.36
C GLY A 26 21.77 8.79 16.01
N LEU A 27 21.30 7.59 16.32
CA LEU A 27 19.94 7.11 16.03
C LEU A 27 19.10 7.00 17.31
N SER A 28 17.78 6.91 17.15
CA SER A 28 16.91 6.56 18.27
C SER A 28 17.06 5.06 18.62
N PRO A 29 17.00 4.67 19.91
CA PRO A 29 16.98 3.25 20.29
C PRO A 29 15.86 2.47 19.61
N SER A 30 14.70 3.10 19.41
CA SER A 30 13.54 2.51 18.71
C SER A 30 13.85 2.15 17.26
N THR A 31 14.63 2.98 16.56
CA THR A 31 15.08 2.72 15.19
C THR A 31 16.00 1.50 15.13
N VAL A 32 16.94 1.42 16.07
CA VAL A 32 17.88 0.28 16.19
C VAL A 32 17.11 -1.00 16.45
N HIS A 33 16.23 -1.00 17.45
CA HIS A 33 15.37 -2.12 17.80
C HIS A 33 14.51 -2.58 16.61
N TYR A 34 13.86 -1.63 15.91
CA TYR A 34 13.02 -1.91 14.75
C TYR A 34 13.80 -2.64 13.63
N TRP A 35 15.03 -2.20 13.33
CA TRP A 35 15.82 -2.86 12.30
C TRP A 35 16.38 -4.21 12.73
N ILE A 36 16.74 -4.38 14.01
CA ILE A 36 17.16 -5.69 14.55
C ILE A 36 16.00 -6.70 14.48
N THR A 37 14.82 -6.31 14.97
CA THR A 37 13.64 -7.17 15.00
C THR A 37 13.12 -7.54 13.62
N ARG A 38 13.23 -6.62 12.64
CA ARG A 38 12.85 -6.87 11.24
C ARG A 38 14.00 -7.34 10.36
N SER A 39 15.06 -7.87 10.96
CA SER A 39 16.12 -8.52 10.18
C SER A 39 15.55 -9.77 9.49
N GLY A 40 15.76 -9.89 8.18
CA GLY A 40 15.21 -10.98 7.36
C GLY A 40 13.77 -10.78 6.86
N GLU A 41 13.03 -9.78 7.37
CA GLU A 41 11.72 -9.45 6.83
C GLU A 41 11.85 -8.55 5.58
N SER A 42 11.15 -8.93 4.51
CA SER A 42 10.94 -8.03 3.37
C SER A 42 10.01 -6.89 3.80
N ALA A 43 10.28 -5.68 3.30
CA ALA A 43 9.42 -4.53 3.61
C ALA A 43 7.97 -4.87 3.26
N THR A 44 7.07 -4.77 4.22
CA THR A 44 5.65 -4.87 3.94
C THR A 44 5.25 -3.61 3.19
N THR A 45 5.05 -3.73 1.88
CA THR A 45 4.28 -2.71 1.17
C THR A 45 2.88 -2.78 1.75
N LYS A 46 2.51 -1.81 2.59
CA LYS A 46 1.11 -1.67 2.97
C LYS A 46 0.34 -1.60 1.66
N SER A 47 -0.50 -2.59 1.37
CA SER A 47 -1.48 -2.44 0.31
C SER A 47 -2.22 -1.15 0.65
N GLY A 48 -2.27 -0.23 -0.31
CA GLY A 48 -2.93 1.06 -0.10
C GLY A 48 -4.39 0.87 0.30
N ARG A 49 -5.12 1.98 0.47
CA ARG A 49 -6.56 1.90 0.65
C ARG A 49 -7.16 1.06 -0.49
N PRO A 50 -8.06 0.09 -0.20
CA PRO A 50 -8.75 -0.64 -1.25
C PRO A 50 -9.36 0.32 -2.27
N ARG A 51 -9.23 -0.01 -3.56
CA ARG A 51 -9.91 0.75 -4.62
C ARG A 51 -11.41 0.61 -4.44
N VAL A 52 -12.14 1.69 -4.69
CA VAL A 52 -13.60 1.67 -4.73
C VAL A 52 -14.08 0.95 -5.99
N THR A 53 -13.33 1.08 -7.09
CA THR A 53 -13.63 0.41 -8.36
C THR A 53 -13.04 -0.99 -8.40
N ASP A 54 -13.81 -1.93 -8.94
CA ASP A 54 -13.33 -3.25 -9.33
C ASP A 54 -13.01 -3.30 -10.83
N ALA A 55 -12.51 -4.45 -11.31
CA ALA A 55 -12.10 -4.61 -12.70
C ALA A 55 -13.27 -4.46 -13.70
N ASN A 56 -14.49 -4.84 -13.30
CA ASN A 56 -15.66 -4.73 -14.15
C ASN A 56 -16.12 -3.27 -14.25
N MET A 57 -16.11 -2.55 -13.13
CA MET A 57 -16.41 -1.13 -13.09
C MET A 57 -15.42 -0.32 -13.92
N ASP A 58 -14.12 -0.64 -13.86
CA ASP A 58 -13.10 0.00 -14.70
C ASP A 58 -13.36 -0.27 -16.20
N GLN A 59 -13.79 -1.49 -16.56
CA GLN A 59 -14.16 -1.83 -17.94
C GLN A 59 -15.41 -1.06 -18.41
N ASN A 60 -16.44 -0.97 -17.58
CA ASN A 60 -17.67 -0.25 -17.92
C ASN A 60 -17.41 1.25 -18.08
N LEU A 61 -16.59 1.84 -17.20
CA LEU A 61 -16.15 3.23 -17.31
C LEU A 61 -15.38 3.49 -18.61
N TYR A 62 -14.48 2.58 -18.99
CA TYR A 62 -13.75 2.68 -20.24
C TYR A 62 -14.67 2.62 -21.46
N GLU A 63 -15.60 1.67 -21.49
CA GLU A 63 -16.55 1.53 -22.60
C GLU A 63 -17.51 2.71 -22.72
N ALA A 64 -17.99 3.23 -21.59
CA ALA A 64 -18.83 4.41 -21.55
C ALA A 64 -18.09 5.64 -22.11
N SER A 65 -16.84 5.86 -21.67
CA SER A 65 -16.00 6.96 -22.19
C SER A 65 -15.71 6.82 -23.68
N ARG A 66 -15.51 5.59 -24.17
CA ARG A 66 -15.28 5.33 -25.61
C ARG A 66 -16.53 5.61 -26.45
N LYS A 67 -17.72 5.27 -25.95
CA LYS A 67 -18.99 5.47 -26.66
C LYS A 67 -19.41 6.93 -26.68
N ASP A 68 -19.25 7.62 -25.57
CA ASP A 68 -19.53 9.05 -25.43
C ASP A 68 -18.39 9.72 -24.64
N PRO A 69 -17.43 10.36 -25.34
CA PRO A 69 -16.32 11.05 -24.69
C PRO A 69 -16.72 12.23 -23.81
N PHE A 70 -17.95 12.74 -23.95
CA PHE A 70 -18.47 13.87 -23.17
C PHE A 70 -19.41 13.43 -22.04
N LEU A 71 -19.57 12.13 -21.82
CA LEU A 71 -20.39 11.60 -20.73
C LEU A 71 -19.84 12.10 -19.39
N SER A 72 -20.69 12.72 -18.59
CA SER A 72 -20.29 13.18 -17.27
C SER A 72 -20.08 11.99 -16.33
N ALA A 73 -19.18 12.14 -15.36
CA ALA A 73 -18.91 11.10 -14.36
C ALA A 73 -20.15 10.73 -13.54
N VAL A 74 -21.11 11.66 -13.38
CA VAL A 74 -22.39 11.41 -12.70
C VAL A 74 -23.30 10.59 -13.61
N ASP A 75 -23.44 10.97 -14.89
CA ASP A 75 -24.36 10.31 -15.82
C ASP A 75 -23.91 8.91 -16.23
N GLY A 76 -22.59 8.63 -16.21
CA GLY A 76 -22.04 7.32 -16.51
C GLY A 76 -22.19 6.28 -15.40
N LEU A 77 -22.41 6.69 -14.15
CA LEU A 77 -22.45 5.79 -12.99
C LEU A 77 -23.84 5.17 -12.73
N TRP A 78 -24.92 5.81 -13.18
CA TRP A 78 -26.29 5.46 -12.77
C TRP A 78 -27.13 4.72 -13.82
N ARG A 79 -26.61 4.44 -15.02
CA ARG A 79 -27.40 3.77 -16.09
C ARG A 79 -27.60 2.26 -15.94
N GLU A 80 -26.94 1.62 -14.98
CA GLU A 80 -27.05 0.16 -14.79
C GLU A 80 -28.16 -0.26 -13.79
N GLY A 81 -28.97 0.68 -13.30
CA GLY A 81 -30.07 0.41 -12.36
C GLY A 81 -31.45 0.10 -12.97
N GLU A 82 -31.65 0.29 -14.28
CA GLU A 82 -32.96 0.12 -14.93
C GLU A 82 -32.99 -1.14 -15.81
N ASN A 83 -33.01 -2.31 -15.17
CA ASN A 83 -33.49 -3.53 -15.82
C ASN A 83 -34.28 -4.39 -14.83
N THR A 84 -35.25 -3.77 -14.14
CA THR A 84 -36.33 -4.50 -13.49
C THR A 84 -37.44 -4.75 -14.52
N ASN A 85 -37.36 -5.94 -15.11
CA ASN A 85 -38.40 -6.70 -15.81
C ASN A 85 -39.83 -6.11 -15.73
N PRO A 86 -40.46 -5.70 -16.86
CA PRO A 86 -41.89 -5.38 -16.83
C PRO A 86 -42.69 -6.67 -16.63
N ALA A 87 -43.58 -6.63 -15.64
CA ALA A 87 -44.54 -7.69 -15.34
C ALA A 87 -45.28 -8.14 -16.62
N SER A 88 -45.23 -9.44 -16.89
CA SER A 88 -46.13 -10.10 -17.86
C SER A 88 -47.45 -10.39 -17.16
N ASP A 89 -48.53 -9.86 -17.72
CA ASP A 89 -49.94 -10.20 -17.45
C ASP A 89 -50.34 -11.43 -18.28
#